data_AF-A0A7R6YXU1-F1
#
_entry.id   AF-A0A7R6YXU1-F1
#
_cell.length_a   1.000
_cell.length_b   1.000
_cell.length_c   1.000
_cell.angle_alpha   90.00
_cell.angle_beta   90.00
_cell.angle_gamma   90.00
#
_symmetry.space_group_name_H-M   'P 1'
#
loop_
_entity.id
_entity.type
_entity.pdbx_description
1 polymer ?
#
loop_
_entity_poly.entity_id
_entity_poly.type
_entity_poly.pdbx_seq_one_letter_code
_entity_poly.pdbx_strand_id
1 'polypeptide(L)' 'MLKCQVCHGKDGIAKLPDAPNIAGQKEAYLVKALMAFKAGERKNEQMTVVIKGLSDQDIADVAAYYASIRVTVQVPP' A
#
# COMPACT_ATOMS: atom_id res chain seq x y z
N MET A 1 -1.23 -9.32 -5.85
CA MET A 1 -0.91 -9.34 -4.40
C MET A 1 0.53 -9.67 -4.02
N LEU A 2 1.14 -10.77 -4.50
CA LEU A 2 2.47 -11.21 -4.01
C LEU A 2 3.54 -10.10 -4.09
N LYS A 3 3.49 -9.25 -5.13
CA LYS A 3 4.43 -8.14 -5.35
C LYS A 3 4.37 -7.05 -4.27
N CYS A 4 3.20 -6.78 -3.69
CA CYS A 4 3.02 -5.75 -2.65
C CYS A 4 3.63 -6.22 -1.32
N GLN A 5 3.50 -7.51 -1.03
CA GLN A 5 3.92 -8.11 0.24
C GLN A 5 5.44 -8.17 0.43
N VAL A 6 6.21 -8.15 -0.68
CA VAL A 6 7.67 -8.15 -0.64
C VAL A 6 8.20 -6.97 0.19
N CYS A 7 7.61 -5.79 0.01
CA CYS A 7 8.03 -4.59 0.74
C CYS A 7 7.13 -4.31 1.94
N HIS A 8 5.81 -4.45 1.77
CA HIS A 8 4.83 -4.03 2.77
C HIS A 8 4.42 -5.14 3.75
N GLY A 9 5.00 -6.34 3.64
CA GLY A 9 4.63 -7.49 4.47
C GLY A 9 3.35 -8.20 4.00
N LYS A 10 3.20 -9.46 4.42
CA LYS A 10 2.03 -10.30 4.08
C LYS A 10 0.73 -9.75 4.68
N ASP A 11 0.85 -9.20 5.87
CA ASP A 11 -0.20 -8.57 6.66
C ASP A 11 -0.33 -7.07 6.41
N GLY A 12 0.47 -6.49 5.50
CA GLY A 12 0.54 -5.04 5.28
C GLY A 12 1.30 -4.30 6.38
N ILE A 13 2.01 -5.02 7.26
CA ILE A 13 2.95 -4.48 8.24
C ILE A 13 4.37 -4.73 7.72
N ALA A 14 5.02 -3.66 7.29
CA ALA A 14 6.33 -3.70 6.69
C ALA A 14 7.39 -4.20 7.70
N LYS A 15 8.36 -4.97 7.17
CA LYS A 15 9.58 -5.36 7.88
C LYS A 15 10.81 -4.61 7.37
N LEU A 16 10.69 -3.97 6.20
CA LEU A 16 11.72 -3.11 5.65
C LEU A 16 11.56 -1.69 6.21
N PRO A 17 12.65 -1.00 6.57
CA PRO A 17 12.59 0.33 7.19
C PRO A 17 11.97 1.39 6.25
N ASP A 18 12.20 1.27 4.95
CA ASP A 18 11.77 2.27 3.96
C ASP A 18 10.36 2.00 3.39
N ALA A 19 9.74 0.88 3.75
CA ALA A 19 8.40 0.54 3.30
C ALA A 19 7.39 0.92 4.40
N PRO A 20 6.33 1.68 4.07
CA PRO A 20 5.31 2.02 5.04
C PRO A 20 4.38 0.84 5.34
N ASN A 21 3.81 0.84 6.55
CA ASN A 21 2.65 0.02 6.89
C ASN A 21 1.41 0.52 6.13
N ILE A 22 0.68 -0.42 5.51
CA ILE A 22 -0.52 -0.13 4.72
C ILE A 22 -1.75 -0.90 5.20
N ALA A 23 -1.57 -1.84 6.13
CA ALA A 23 -2.65 -2.57 6.77
C ALA A 23 -3.65 -1.62 7.46
N GLY A 24 -4.93 -1.77 7.15
CA GLY A 24 -6.02 -1.00 7.78
C GLY A 24 -6.02 0.49 7.43
N GLN A 25 -5.21 0.90 6.45
CA GLN A 25 -5.23 2.26 5.97
C GLN A 25 -6.54 2.56 5.23
N LYS A 26 -7.02 3.80 5.27
CA LYS A 26 -8.25 4.21 4.58
C LYS A 26 -8.13 3.92 3.09
N GLU A 27 -9.12 3.23 2.53
CA GLU A 27 -9.15 2.85 1.11
C GLU A 27 -8.95 4.05 0.18
N ALA A 28 -9.71 5.13 0.40
CA ALA A 28 -9.59 6.36 -0.39
C ALA A 28 -8.19 6.97 -0.35
N TYR A 29 -7.46 6.83 0.77
CA TYR A 29 -6.08 7.30 0.85
C TYR A 29 -5.15 6.39 0.05
N LEU A 30 -5.32 5.07 0.11
CA LEU A 30 -4.53 4.13 -0.67
C LEU A 30 -4.73 4.35 -2.17
N VAL A 31 -5.98 4.46 -2.63
CA VAL A 31 -6.28 4.80 -4.04
C VAL A 31 -5.61 6.12 -4.43
N LYS A 32 -5.81 7.18 -3.65
CA LYS A 32 -5.21 8.49 -3.93
C LYS A 32 -3.68 8.42 -4.02
N ALA A 33 -3.03 7.72 -3.09
CA ALA A 33 -1.57 7.59 -3.08
C ALA A 33 -1.06 6.81 -4.29
N LEU A 34 -1.70 5.69 -4.63
CA LEU A 34 -1.34 4.86 -5.77
C LEU A 34 -1.55 5.61 -7.10
N MET A 35 -2.66 6.33 -7.24
CA MET A 35 -2.91 7.19 -8.41
C MET A 35 -1.89 8.33 -8.52
N ALA A 36 -1.51 8.95 -7.40
CA ALA A 36 -0.47 9.98 -7.39
C ALA A 36 0.90 9.44 -7.81
N PHE A 37 1.24 8.19 -7.44
CA PHE A 37 2.45 7.53 -7.96
C PHE A 37 2.33 7.24 -9.46
N LYS A 38 1.16 6.79 -9.93
CA LYS A 38 0.90 6.52 -11.35
C LYS A 38 1.00 7.79 -12.22
N ALA A 39 0.49 8.91 -11.71
CA ALA A 39 0.55 10.21 -12.36
C ALA A 39 1.92 10.90 -12.23
N GLY A 40 2.84 10.39 -11.41
CA GLY A 40 4.15 10.99 -11.15
C GLY A 40 4.13 12.20 -10.22
N GLU A 41 2.98 12.53 -9.63
CA GLU A 41 2.80 13.59 -8.63
C GLU A 41 3.48 13.23 -7.30
N ARG A 42 3.41 11.95 -6.93
CA ARG A 42 4.15 11.38 -5.80
C ARG A 42 5.33 10.58 -6.33
N LYS A 43 6.53 10.85 -5.81
CA LYS A 43 7.77 10.27 -6.32
C LYS A 43 8.38 9.29 -5.31
N ASN A 44 8.61 8.07 -5.77
CA ASN A 44 9.48 7.08 -5.13
C ASN A 44 9.87 6.06 -6.21
N GLU A 45 11.16 5.74 -6.34
CA GLU A 45 11.66 4.93 -7.45
C GLU A 45 11.07 3.51 -7.42
N GLN A 46 11.02 2.88 -6.25
CA GLN A 46 10.51 1.52 -6.10
C GLN A 46 9.00 1.45 -6.40
N MET A 47 8.20 2.36 -5.83
CA MET A 47 6.75 2.40 -6.04
C MET A 47 6.39 2.80 -7.47
N THR A 48 7.18 3.67 -8.11
CA THR A 48 7.00 4.02 -9.53
C THR A 48 7.16 2.80 -10.44
N VAL A 49 8.09 1.90 -10.13
CA VAL A 49 8.26 0.65 -10.90
C VAL A 49 7.05 -0.27 -10.72
N VAL A 50 6.56 -0.41 -9.48
CA VAL A 50 5.41 -1.28 -9.18
C VAL A 50 4.12 -0.76 -9.82
N ILE A 51 3.84 0.54 -9.68
CA ILE A 51 2.57 1.14 -10.09
C ILE A 51 2.37 1.16 -11.62
N LYS A 52 3.46 1.25 -12.41
CA LYS A 52 3.41 1.28 -13.87
C LYS A 52 2.73 0.06 -14.49
N GLY A 53 2.78 -1.08 -13.79
CA GLY A 53 2.16 -2.32 -14.25
C GLY A 53 0.72 -2.52 -13.81
N LEU A 54 0.11 -1.57 -13.08
CA LEU A 54 -1.24 -1.72 -12.52
C LEU A 54 -2.28 -0.95 -13.34
N SER A 55 -3.39 -1.63 -13.65
CA SER A 55 -4.60 -0.99 -14.13
C SER A 55 -5.29 -0.20 -13.01
N ASP A 56 -6.27 0.63 -13.35
CA ASP A 56 -7.04 1.37 -12.35
C ASP A 56 -7.88 0.42 -11.47
N GLN A 57 -8.33 -0.71 -12.04
CA GLN A 57 -9.01 -1.75 -11.29
C GLN A 57 -8.06 -2.44 -10.30
N ASP A 58 -6.82 -2.75 -10.71
CA ASP A 58 -5.83 -3.33 -9.80
C ASP A 58 -5.55 -2.39 -8.61
N ILE A 59 -5.51 -1.08 -8.85
CA ILE A 59 -5.32 -0.07 -7.79
C ILE A 59 -6.50 -0.10 -6.82
N ALA A 60 -7.73 -0.14 -7.32
CA ALA A 60 -8.93 -0.23 -6.50
C ALA A 60 -8.94 -1.52 -5.67
N ASP A 61 -8.65 -2.66 -6.29
CA ASP A 61 -8.66 -3.98 -5.64
C ASP A 61 -7.59 -4.08 -4.54
N VAL A 62 -6.38 -3.58 -4.81
CA VAL A 62 -5.29 -3.56 -3.82
C VAL A 62 -5.63 -2.63 -2.67
N ALA A 63 -6.19 -1.45 -2.95
CA ALA A 63 -6.61 -0.51 -1.92
C ALA A 63 -7.71 -1.09 -1.02
N ALA A 64 -8.75 -1.68 -1.62
CA ALA A 64 -9.85 -2.31 -0.89
C ALA A 64 -9.35 -3.46 -0.01
N TYR A 65 -8.46 -4.31 -0.53
CA TYR A 65 -7.87 -5.40 0.24
C TYR A 65 -7.12 -4.90 1.48
N TYR A 66 -6.17 -3.98 1.32
CA TYR A 66 -5.36 -3.52 2.46
C TYR A 66 -6.17 -2.69 3.45
N ALA A 67 -7.20 -1.98 2.98
CA ALA A 67 -8.15 -1.28 3.83
C ALA A 67 -9.03 -2.23 4.66
N SER A 68 -9.32 -3.43 4.15
CA SER A 68 -10.10 -4.43 4.88
C SER A 68 -9.36 -5.07 6.07
N ILE A 69 -8.03 -4.92 6.12
CA ILE A 69 -7.22 -5.49 7.21
C ILE A 69 -7.52 -4.74 8.52
N ARG A 70 -7.86 -5.49 9.57
CA ARG A 70 -8.07 -4.92 10.91
C ARG A 70 -6.76 -4.94 11.69
N VAL A 71 -6.29 -3.76 12.11
CA VAL A 71 -5.13 -3.60 12.99
C VAL A 71 -5.62 -3.30 14.40
N THR A 72 -5.09 -4.03 15.38
CA THR A 72 -5.35 -3.78 16.80
C THR A 72 -4.11 -3.17 17.42
N VAL A 73 -4.27 -2.06 18.14
CA VAL A 73 -3.18 -1.39 18.88
C VAL A 73 -3.18 -1.90 20.31
N GLN A 74 -2.01 -2.29 20.80
CA GLN A 74 -1.81 -2.59 22.22
C GLN A 74 -1.00 -1.46 22.85
N VAL A 75 -1.57 -0.83 23.87
CA VAL A 75 -0.89 0.24 24.62
C VAL A 75 0.00 -0.41 25.69
N PRO A 76 1.29 -0.02 25.80
CA PRO A 76 2.14 -0.45 26.90
C PRO A 76 1.55 -0.03 28.26
N PRO A 77 1.85 -0.74 29.37
CA PRO A 77 1.45 -0.35 30.71
C PRO A 77 2.03 1.01 31.13
#